data_AF-A0A8H4SQ92-F1
#
_entry.id   AF-A0A8H4SQ92-F1
#
_cell.length_a   1.000
_cell.length_b   1.000
_cell.length_c   1.000
_cell.angle_alpha   90.00
_cell.angle_beta   90.00
_cell.angle_gamma   90.00
#
_symmetry.space_group_name_H-M   'P 1'
#
loop_
_entity.id
_entity.type
_entity.pdbx_description
1 polymer ?
#
loop_
_entity_poly.entity_id
_entity_poly.type
_entity_poly.pdbx_seq_one_letter_code
_entity_poly.pdbx_strand_id
1 'polypeptide(L)'
;MATTTATIYNQLPTLGEADERFTGRDEIFAKATTLLAEYGFTFGLCLIHAHCTLADNEIMLGKGNISQPEKVTDLTEYYPERWLPSGEPYEFTTRPTTSPPAALVEKLRLLTSQIGVLGLYHIDKDESNDKMLERTEGRRNILTPYTEEDKAHEATQILTAWNLGSYDPVTMACNKVVVCDSRTTRNGAVHKGTKSTIHSKT
;
A
#
# COMPACT_ATOMS: atom_id res chain seq x y z
N MET A 1 -14.92 0.05 -23.22
CA MET A 1 -14.47 -1.18 -22.54
C MET A 1 -14.67 -0.97 -21.05
N ALA A 2 -15.14 -1.98 -20.30
CA ALA A 2 -15.21 -1.87 -18.85
C ALA A 2 -13.78 -1.77 -18.28
N THR A 3 -13.54 -0.85 -17.35
CA THR A 3 -12.24 -0.72 -16.68
C THR A 3 -12.01 -1.98 -15.85
N THR A 4 -10.92 -2.71 -16.12
CA THR A 4 -10.53 -3.89 -15.33
C THR A 4 -9.74 -3.48 -14.10
N THR A 5 -9.70 -4.34 -13.08
CA THR A 5 -8.83 -4.16 -11.91
C THR A 5 -7.37 -3.96 -12.31
N ALA A 6 -6.86 -4.71 -13.28
CA ALA A 6 -5.52 -4.54 -13.81
C ALA A 6 -5.31 -3.16 -14.45
N THR A 7 -6.31 -2.63 -15.17
CA THR A 7 -6.26 -1.27 -15.74
C THR A 7 -6.13 -0.23 -14.64
N ILE A 8 -6.92 -0.35 -13.57
CA ILE A 8 -6.85 0.54 -12.39
C ILE A 8 -5.47 0.46 -11.74
N TYR A 9 -5.01 -0.76 -11.43
CA TYR A 9 -3.74 -1.00 -10.74
C TYR A 9 -2.54 -0.45 -11.54
N ASN A 10 -2.53 -0.65 -12.86
CA ASN A 10 -1.43 -0.21 -13.71
C ASN A 10 -1.34 1.32 -13.88
N GLN A 11 -2.39 2.06 -13.49
CA GLN A 11 -2.43 3.52 -13.49
C GLN A 11 -2.02 4.14 -12.15
N LEU A 12 -1.83 3.32 -11.11
CA LEU A 12 -1.40 3.81 -9.80
C LEU A 12 0.01 4.41 -9.89
N PRO A 13 0.32 5.43 -9.07
CA PRO A 13 1.64 6.03 -9.06
C PRO A 13 2.70 5.04 -8.56
N THR A 14 3.95 5.37 -8.82
CA THR A 14 5.07 4.74 -8.10
C THR A 14 5.06 5.14 -6.63
N LEU A 15 5.73 4.35 -5.77
CA LEU A 15 5.86 4.65 -4.34
C LEU A 15 6.45 6.05 -4.09
N GLY A 16 7.47 6.46 -4.86
CA GLY A 16 8.09 7.78 -4.74
C GLY A 16 7.13 8.92 -5.11
N GLU A 17 6.41 8.78 -6.23
CA GLU A 17 5.41 9.78 -6.64
C GLU A 17 4.26 9.90 -5.63
N ALA A 18 3.87 8.78 -5.01
CA ALA A 18 2.86 8.79 -3.96
C ALA A 18 3.36 9.52 -2.70
N ASP A 19 4.58 9.22 -2.26
CA ASP A 19 5.20 9.85 -1.09
C ASP A 19 5.35 11.37 -1.25
N GLU A 20 5.81 11.81 -2.44
CA GLU A 20 5.96 13.22 -2.79
C GLU A 20 4.63 13.98 -2.80
N ARG A 21 3.55 13.34 -3.25
CA ARG A 21 2.20 13.95 -3.27
C ARG A 21 1.57 14.00 -1.88
N PHE A 22 1.98 13.12 -0.95
CA PHE A 22 1.40 13.08 0.39
C PHE A 22 1.98 14.14 1.31
N THR A 23 1.53 15.38 1.10
CA THR A 23 1.85 16.57 1.91
C THR A 23 0.79 16.81 2.99
N GLY A 24 1.13 17.55 4.05
CA GLY A 24 0.17 17.93 5.11
C GLY A 24 -0.26 16.76 6.01
N ARG A 25 0.64 15.77 6.20
CA ARG A 25 0.34 14.48 6.85
C ARG A 25 -0.32 14.63 8.21
N ASP A 26 0.20 15.49 9.08
CA ASP A 26 -0.30 15.66 10.44
C ASP A 26 -1.77 16.10 10.48
N GLU A 27 -2.13 17.07 9.64
CA GLU A 27 -3.50 17.56 9.55
C GLU A 27 -4.45 16.49 9.01
N ILE A 28 -4.01 15.76 7.99
CA ILE A 28 -4.79 14.69 7.38
C ILE A 28 -4.97 13.54 8.34
N PHE A 29 -3.92 13.12 9.04
CA PHE A 29 -3.99 12.08 10.04
C PHE A 29 -4.95 12.48 11.16
N ALA A 30 -4.88 13.69 11.70
CA ALA A 30 -5.81 14.15 12.72
C ALA A 30 -7.28 14.02 12.27
N LYS A 31 -7.58 14.48 11.05
CA LYS A 31 -8.94 14.40 10.47
C LYS A 31 -9.36 12.96 10.15
N ALA A 32 -8.45 12.16 9.61
CA ALA A 32 -8.68 10.77 9.27
C ALA A 32 -8.89 9.92 10.52
N THR A 33 -8.17 10.18 11.61
CA THR A 33 -8.37 9.50 12.90
C THR A 33 -9.79 9.74 13.41
N THR A 34 -10.26 10.99 13.43
CA THR A 34 -11.64 11.31 13.82
C THR A 34 -12.65 10.57 12.94
N LEU A 35 -12.42 10.57 11.62
CA LEU A 35 -13.28 9.87 10.67
C LEU A 35 -13.32 8.36 10.92
N LEU A 36 -12.16 7.70 11.03
CA LEU A 36 -12.07 6.24 11.19
C LEU A 36 -12.58 5.76 12.55
N ALA A 37 -12.54 6.61 13.58
CA ALA A 37 -13.14 6.32 14.88
C ALA A 37 -14.66 6.10 14.78
N GLU A 38 -15.37 6.83 13.91
CA GLU A 38 -16.81 6.64 13.67
C GLU A 38 -17.14 5.23 13.15
N TYR A 39 -16.15 4.55 12.54
CA TYR A 39 -16.25 3.21 11.98
C TYR A 39 -15.50 2.16 12.81
N GLY A 40 -15.24 2.47 14.08
CA GLY A 40 -14.62 1.57 15.05
C GLY A 40 -13.22 1.10 14.66
N PHE A 41 -12.49 1.90 13.87
CA PHE A 41 -11.16 1.57 13.35
C PHE A 41 -11.11 0.20 12.64
N THR A 42 -12.17 -0.14 11.91
CA THR A 42 -12.20 -1.35 11.05
C THR A 42 -11.29 -1.19 9.83
N PHE A 43 -11.03 0.06 9.44
CA PHE A 43 -10.19 0.42 8.30
C PHE A 43 -9.04 1.31 8.77
N GLY A 44 -7.91 1.17 8.09
CA GLY A 44 -6.78 2.08 8.20
C GLY A 44 -6.58 2.87 6.90
N LEU A 45 -5.60 3.77 6.94
CA LEU A 45 -5.21 4.59 5.80
C LEU A 45 -4.02 3.94 5.10
N CYS A 46 -3.97 3.97 3.76
CA CYS A 46 -2.80 3.50 3.01
C CYS A 46 -2.38 4.47 1.91
N LEU A 47 -1.10 4.43 1.56
CA LEU A 47 -0.52 5.13 0.43
C LEU A 47 -0.70 4.29 -0.82
N ILE A 48 -1.45 4.83 -1.80
CA ILE A 48 -1.79 4.11 -3.02
C ILE A 48 -0.60 4.14 -3.96
N HIS A 49 -0.11 2.96 -4.33
CA HIS A 49 0.95 2.78 -5.31
C HIS A 49 0.89 1.37 -5.92
N ALA A 50 1.59 1.18 -7.04
CA ALA A 50 1.76 -0.13 -7.66
C ALA A 50 3.21 -0.63 -7.49
N HIS A 51 3.34 -1.95 -7.31
CA HIS A 51 4.64 -2.61 -7.17
C HIS A 51 5.12 -3.26 -8.46
N CYS A 52 4.20 -3.64 -9.33
CA CYS A 52 4.49 -4.23 -10.62
C CYS A 52 3.38 -3.90 -11.64
N THR A 53 3.50 -4.41 -12.87
CA THR A 53 2.43 -4.34 -13.87
C THR A 53 1.63 -5.63 -13.85
N LEU A 54 0.30 -5.55 -13.91
CA LEU A 54 -0.63 -6.67 -14.04
C LEU A 54 -1.03 -6.89 -15.50
N ALA A 55 -1.21 -8.14 -15.89
CA ALA A 55 -1.93 -8.51 -17.11
C ALA A 55 -3.44 -8.33 -16.90
N ASP A 56 -4.22 -8.22 -17.98
CA ASP A 56 -5.65 -7.91 -17.92
C ASP A 56 -6.48 -8.90 -17.08
N ASN A 57 -6.02 -10.14 -16.96
CA ASN A 57 -6.67 -11.21 -16.21
C ASN A 57 -6.03 -11.46 -14.83
N GLU A 58 -5.15 -10.59 -14.36
CA GLU A 58 -4.50 -10.69 -13.06
C GLU A 58 -5.05 -9.66 -12.07
N ILE A 59 -4.97 -10.02 -10.80
CA ILE A 59 -5.14 -9.12 -9.66
C ILE A 59 -3.94 -9.23 -8.73
N MET A 60 -3.68 -8.20 -7.94
CA MET A 60 -2.71 -8.28 -6.85
C MET A 60 -3.37 -8.96 -5.65
N LEU A 61 -2.92 -10.16 -5.29
CA LEU A 61 -3.53 -11.00 -4.25
C LEU A 61 -2.53 -11.33 -3.14
N GLY A 62 -2.89 -10.96 -1.91
CA GLY A 62 -2.23 -11.32 -0.67
C GLY A 62 -2.61 -12.73 -0.18
N LYS A 63 -1.59 -13.52 0.16
CA LYS A 63 -1.68 -14.82 0.84
C LYS A 63 -0.65 -14.86 1.96
N GLY A 64 -1.11 -14.62 3.19
CA GLY A 64 -0.21 -14.42 4.34
C GLY A 64 0.70 -13.22 4.09
N ASN A 65 2.01 -13.41 4.21
CA ASN A 65 3.00 -12.33 4.09
C ASN A 65 3.43 -12.04 2.65
N ILE A 66 2.81 -12.65 1.64
CA ILE A 66 3.18 -12.45 0.25
C ILE A 66 1.98 -11.92 -0.52
N SER A 67 2.16 -10.81 -1.22
CA SER A 67 1.21 -10.30 -2.21
C SER A 67 1.82 -10.39 -3.61
N GLN A 68 1.10 -10.94 -4.57
CA GLN A 68 1.62 -11.13 -5.93
C GLN A 68 0.49 -11.16 -6.98
N PRO A 69 0.80 -10.95 -8.27
CA PRO A 69 -0.14 -11.14 -9.36
C PRO A 69 -0.62 -12.59 -9.43
N GLU A 70 -1.93 -12.76 -9.45
CA GLU A 70 -2.61 -14.06 -9.58
C GLU A 70 -3.69 -13.94 -10.64
N LYS A 71 -3.86 -14.97 -11.46
CA LYS A 71 -4.90 -14.99 -12.48
C LYS A 71 -6.26 -15.18 -11.83
N VAL A 72 -7.21 -14.32 -12.16
CA VAL A 72 -8.58 -14.39 -11.63
C VAL A 72 -9.25 -15.74 -11.92
N THR A 73 -8.93 -16.36 -13.06
CA THR A 73 -9.46 -17.68 -13.45
C THR A 73 -9.02 -18.82 -12.54
N ASP A 74 -7.94 -18.63 -11.79
CA ASP A 74 -7.33 -19.67 -10.97
C ASP A 74 -7.77 -19.54 -9.50
N LEU A 75 -8.64 -18.55 -9.20
CA LEU A 75 -9.11 -18.23 -7.86
C LEU A 75 -10.54 -18.69 -7.65
N THR A 76 -10.75 -19.46 -6.58
CA THR A 76 -12.11 -19.86 -6.15
C THR A 76 -12.80 -18.73 -5.39
N GLU A 77 -12.05 -18.03 -4.54
CA GLU A 77 -12.58 -17.02 -3.64
C GLU A 77 -11.49 -16.02 -3.27
N TYR A 78 -11.84 -14.74 -3.26
CA TYR A 78 -10.96 -13.64 -2.88
C TYR A 78 -11.81 -12.43 -2.48
N TYR A 79 -11.22 -11.56 -1.66
CA TYR A 79 -11.89 -10.43 -1.04
C TYR A 79 -11.06 -9.16 -1.21
N PRO A 80 -11.68 -7.99 -1.47
CA PRO A 80 -10.95 -6.74 -1.50
C PRO A 80 -10.27 -6.42 -0.17
N GLU A 81 -9.02 -5.99 -0.19
CA GLU A 81 -8.27 -5.59 1.00
C GLU A 81 -7.93 -4.10 1.01
N ARG A 82 -7.74 -3.50 -0.18
CA ARG A 82 -7.44 -2.08 -0.34
C ARG A 82 -8.31 -1.42 -1.40
N TRP A 83 -8.66 -0.17 -1.14
CA TRP A 83 -9.56 0.62 -1.97
C TRP A 83 -9.00 2.01 -2.26
N LEU A 84 -9.25 2.48 -3.47
CA LEU A 84 -9.01 3.86 -3.88
C LEU A 84 -9.95 4.83 -3.14
N PRO A 85 -9.67 6.13 -3.11
CA PRO A 85 -10.58 7.12 -2.53
C PRO A 85 -11.95 7.18 -3.22
N SER A 86 -12.06 6.67 -4.44
CA SER A 86 -13.33 6.51 -5.16
C SER A 86 -14.10 5.22 -4.79
N GLY A 87 -13.48 4.33 -4.01
CA GLY A 87 -14.10 3.10 -3.48
C GLY A 87 -13.85 1.85 -4.31
N GLU A 88 -13.20 1.95 -5.48
CA GLU A 88 -12.82 0.78 -6.26
C GLU A 88 -11.69 0.01 -5.57
N PRO A 89 -11.80 -1.33 -5.47
CA PRO A 89 -10.75 -2.16 -4.92
C PRO A 89 -9.58 -2.33 -5.90
N TYR A 90 -8.36 -2.37 -5.39
CA TYR A 90 -7.16 -2.53 -6.21
C TYR A 90 -6.16 -3.59 -5.70
N GLU A 91 -6.25 -4.00 -4.43
CA GLU A 91 -5.56 -5.18 -3.90
C GLU A 91 -6.54 -6.06 -3.13
N PHE A 92 -6.27 -7.36 -3.12
CA PHE A 92 -7.17 -8.39 -2.65
C PHE A 92 -6.44 -9.36 -1.72
N THR A 93 -7.20 -10.14 -0.97
CA THR A 93 -6.69 -11.18 -0.07
C THR A 93 -7.59 -12.43 -0.17
N THR A 94 -7.12 -13.56 0.36
CA THR A 94 -7.95 -14.77 0.52
C THR A 94 -8.72 -14.80 1.84
N ARG A 95 -8.41 -13.90 2.77
CA ARG A 95 -9.13 -13.76 4.04
C ARG A 95 -10.43 -12.95 3.84
N PRO A 96 -11.57 -13.37 4.41
CA PRO A 96 -12.79 -12.56 4.34
C PRO A 96 -12.58 -11.15 4.89
N THR A 97 -13.00 -10.15 4.12
CA THR A 97 -12.98 -8.73 4.52
C THR A 97 -14.35 -8.10 4.36
N THR A 98 -14.53 -6.95 5.01
CA THR A 98 -15.72 -6.10 4.80
C THR A 98 -15.36 -4.92 3.89
N SER A 99 -16.26 -4.58 2.97
CA SER A 99 -16.08 -3.38 2.14
C SER A 99 -16.35 -2.11 2.94
N PRO A 100 -15.61 -1.01 2.70
CA PRO A 100 -15.87 0.25 3.38
C PRO A 100 -17.27 0.79 3.02
N PRO A 101 -18.03 1.31 3.99
CA PRO A 101 -19.31 1.95 3.71
C PRO A 101 -19.15 3.12 2.73
N ALA A 102 -20.09 3.30 1.80
CA ALA A 102 -20.02 4.39 0.81
C ALA A 102 -19.87 5.79 1.45
N ALA A 103 -20.49 6.01 2.61
CA ALA A 103 -20.34 7.25 3.37
C ALA A 103 -18.91 7.48 3.88
N LEU A 104 -18.19 6.41 4.28
CA LEU A 104 -16.78 6.50 4.68
C LEU A 104 -15.93 6.86 3.47
N VAL A 105 -16.12 6.16 2.35
CA VAL A 105 -15.41 6.42 1.08
C VAL A 105 -15.58 7.88 0.66
N GLU A 106 -16.81 8.39 0.65
CA GLU A 106 -17.08 9.77 0.25
C GLU A 106 -16.43 10.80 1.18
N LYS A 107 -16.51 10.61 2.50
CA LYS A 107 -15.85 11.49 3.47
C LYS A 107 -14.33 11.48 3.31
N LEU A 108 -13.73 10.31 3.10
CA LEU A 108 -12.29 10.20 2.86
C LEU A 108 -11.90 10.88 1.54
N ARG A 109 -12.66 10.63 0.46
CA ARG A 109 -12.44 11.24 -0.85
C ARG A 109 -12.40 12.77 -0.77
N LEU A 110 -13.34 13.36 -0.03
CA LEU A 110 -13.38 14.81 0.19
C LEU A 110 -12.15 15.29 0.97
N LEU A 111 -11.78 14.57 2.03
CA LEU A 111 -10.62 14.86 2.86
C LEU A 111 -9.30 14.81 2.07
N THR A 112 -9.16 13.88 1.13
CA THR A 112 -7.89 13.60 0.42
C THR A 112 -7.91 14.04 -1.05
N SER A 113 -8.95 14.74 -1.48
CA SER A 113 -9.22 15.10 -2.88
C SER A 113 -8.07 15.83 -3.59
N GLN A 114 -7.33 16.67 -2.86
CA GLN A 114 -6.19 17.43 -3.41
C GLN A 114 -4.92 16.59 -3.56
N ILE A 115 -4.85 15.43 -2.91
CA ILE A 115 -3.65 14.59 -2.78
C ILE A 115 -3.75 13.37 -3.69
N GLY A 116 -4.92 12.72 -3.72
CA GLY A 116 -5.24 11.65 -4.67
C GLY A 116 -4.39 10.37 -4.53
N VAL A 117 -3.64 10.21 -3.45
CA VAL A 117 -2.76 9.04 -3.21
C VAL A 117 -3.03 8.33 -1.88
N LEU A 118 -4.16 8.63 -1.24
CA LEU A 118 -4.57 7.99 0.01
C LEU A 118 -5.81 7.15 -0.20
N GLY A 119 -5.74 5.90 0.24
CA GLY A 119 -6.80 4.91 0.16
C GLY A 119 -7.14 4.31 1.51
N LEU A 120 -8.08 3.36 1.51
CA LEU A 120 -8.42 2.56 2.68
C LEU A 120 -7.79 1.19 2.55
N TYR A 121 -7.45 0.59 3.69
CA TYR A 121 -7.22 -0.85 3.78
C TYR A 121 -7.99 -1.45 4.95
N HIS A 122 -8.33 -2.72 4.86
CA HIS A 122 -9.01 -3.45 5.93
C HIS A 122 -7.99 -3.87 6.98
N ILE A 123 -8.23 -3.53 8.25
CA ILE A 123 -7.34 -3.95 9.34
C ILE A 123 -7.65 -5.39 9.69
N ASP A 124 -6.64 -6.25 9.71
CA ASP A 124 -6.73 -7.58 10.32
C ASP A 124 -6.52 -7.44 11.83
N LYS A 125 -7.54 -7.79 12.63
CA LYS A 125 -7.48 -7.67 14.09
C LYS A 125 -6.66 -8.79 14.73
N ASP A 126 -6.41 -9.87 13.99
CA ASP A 126 -5.62 -11.00 14.45
C ASP A 126 -4.13 -10.83 14.09
N GLU A 127 -3.77 -9.77 13.36
CA GLU A 127 -2.39 -9.44 13.03
C GLU A 127 -1.67 -8.85 14.26
N SER A 128 -0.73 -9.62 14.81
CA SER A 128 -0.02 -9.29 16.06
C SER A 128 1.29 -8.53 15.86
N ASN A 129 1.61 -8.10 14.64
CA ASN A 129 2.90 -7.46 14.35
C ASN A 129 2.73 -5.94 14.38
N ASP A 130 3.45 -5.28 15.30
CA ASP A 130 3.36 -3.83 15.48
C ASP A 130 3.88 -3.05 14.27
N LYS A 131 4.88 -3.57 13.55
CA LYS A 131 5.42 -2.98 12.30
C LYS A 131 5.95 -4.06 11.36
N MET A 132 5.54 -4.01 10.10
CA MET A 132 6.06 -4.88 9.03
C MET A 132 6.87 -4.07 8.03
N LEU A 133 7.95 -4.68 7.53
CA LEU A 133 8.73 -4.16 6.41
C LEU A 133 8.31 -4.86 5.11
N GLU A 134 7.95 -4.08 4.10
CA GLU A 134 7.68 -4.61 2.76
C GLU A 134 8.89 -4.47 1.82
N ARG A 135 9.20 -5.55 1.09
CA ARG A 135 10.15 -5.56 -0.03
C ARG A 135 9.54 -6.23 -1.26
N THR A 136 9.96 -5.80 -2.45
CA THR A 136 9.54 -6.41 -3.72
C THR A 136 10.65 -7.28 -4.32
N GLU A 137 10.36 -8.55 -4.58
CA GLU A 137 11.23 -9.50 -5.27
C GLU A 137 10.56 -9.98 -6.57
N GLY A 138 10.98 -9.41 -7.71
CA GLY A 138 10.34 -9.65 -8.99
C GLY A 138 8.94 -9.02 -9.04
N ARG A 139 7.89 -9.83 -9.13
CA ARG A 139 6.48 -9.38 -9.07
C ARG A 139 5.83 -9.68 -7.70
N ARG A 140 6.60 -10.11 -6.71
CA ARG A 140 6.10 -10.47 -5.38
C ARG A 140 6.47 -9.40 -4.37
N ASN A 141 5.53 -8.98 -3.55
CA ASN A 141 5.76 -8.20 -2.36
C ASN A 141 5.77 -9.11 -1.15
N ILE A 142 6.77 -8.95 -0.29
CA ILE A 142 7.01 -9.81 0.85
C ILE A 142 7.07 -8.92 2.09
N LEU A 143 6.19 -9.22 3.04
CA LEU A 143 6.17 -8.62 4.36
C LEU A 143 7.04 -9.45 5.32
N THR A 144 7.94 -8.80 6.02
CA THR A 144 8.69 -9.40 7.13
C THR A 144 8.55 -8.57 8.40
N PRO A 145 8.58 -9.19 9.59
CA PRO A 145 8.62 -8.44 10.83
C PRO A 145 9.77 -7.45 10.83
N TYR A 146 9.50 -6.22 11.29
CA TYR A 146 10.49 -5.15 11.37
C TYR A 146 11.55 -5.46 12.44
N THR A 147 12.84 -5.35 12.10
CA THR A 147 13.94 -5.62 13.04
C THR A 147 14.72 -4.36 13.44
N GLU A 148 15.60 -4.48 14.45
CA GLU A 148 16.53 -3.39 14.80
C GLU A 148 17.53 -3.08 13.68
N GLU A 149 17.86 -4.03 12.80
CA GLU A 149 18.66 -3.74 11.61
C GLU A 149 17.90 -2.84 10.64
N ASP A 150 16.59 -3.06 10.47
CA ASP A 150 15.75 -2.22 9.62
C ASP A 150 15.65 -0.79 10.15
N LYS A 151 15.67 -0.62 11.47
CA LYS A 151 15.70 0.69 12.13
C LYS A 151 16.94 1.52 11.77
N ALA A 152 18.09 0.87 11.60
CA ALA A 152 19.31 1.54 11.16
C ALA A 152 19.17 2.15 9.73
N HIS A 153 18.18 1.70 8.97
CA HIS A 153 17.87 2.15 7.62
C HIS A 153 16.53 2.91 7.52
N GLU A 154 15.99 3.40 8.65
CA GLU A 154 14.68 4.06 8.67
C GLU A 154 14.61 5.32 7.79
N ALA A 155 15.71 6.07 7.65
CA ALA A 155 15.77 7.24 6.77
C ALA A 155 15.52 6.90 5.28
N THR A 156 15.63 5.63 4.94
CA THR A 156 15.33 5.11 3.61
C THR A 156 14.05 4.28 3.63
N GLN A 157 13.08 4.56 4.50
CA GLN A 157 11.76 3.90 4.52
C GLN A 157 10.64 4.92 4.25
N ILE A 158 9.61 4.49 3.52
CA ILE A 158 8.38 5.23 3.29
C ILE A 158 7.25 4.49 4.00
N LEU A 159 6.61 5.14 4.96
CA LEU A 159 5.42 4.59 5.58
C LEU A 159 4.27 4.56 4.57
N THR A 160 3.55 3.44 4.49
CA THR A 160 2.52 3.22 3.46
C THR A 160 1.22 2.67 3.99
N ALA A 161 1.15 2.26 5.26
CA ALA A 161 -0.12 2.00 5.92
C ALA A 161 -0.09 2.39 7.38
N TRP A 162 -1.23 2.89 7.84
CA TRP A 162 -1.41 3.46 9.17
C TRP A 162 -2.70 2.94 9.80
N ASN A 163 -2.58 2.26 10.95
CA ASN A 163 -3.70 2.00 11.84
C ASN A 163 -3.80 3.16 12.82
N LEU A 164 -4.69 4.10 12.55
CA LEU A 164 -4.85 5.30 13.40
C LEU A 164 -5.58 5.04 14.72
N GLY A 165 -6.06 3.81 14.94
CA GLY A 165 -6.70 3.39 16.19
C GLY A 165 -5.73 2.81 17.22
N SER A 166 -4.50 2.45 16.82
CA SER A 166 -3.45 2.04 17.75
C SER A 166 -2.72 3.26 18.33
N TYR A 167 -2.27 3.16 19.59
CA TYR A 167 -1.51 4.21 20.28
C TYR A 167 -0.15 4.51 19.61
N ASP A 168 0.31 3.63 18.71
CA ASP A 168 1.42 3.84 17.78
C ASP A 168 0.89 3.67 16.33
N PRO A 169 0.81 4.74 15.52
CA PRO A 169 -0.04 4.79 14.33
C PRO A 169 0.50 4.08 13.08
N VAL A 170 1.63 3.35 13.16
CA VAL A 170 2.36 2.85 11.98
C VAL A 170 2.37 1.32 11.94
N THR A 171 1.52 0.72 11.11
CA THR A 171 1.45 -0.74 10.95
C THR A 171 2.31 -1.27 9.82
N MET A 172 2.52 -0.51 8.75
CA MET A 172 3.39 -0.93 7.64
C MET A 172 4.29 0.19 7.12
N ALA A 173 5.58 -0.15 7.04
CA ALA A 173 6.59 0.63 6.35
C ALA A 173 6.99 -0.10 5.07
N CYS A 174 6.77 0.50 3.91
CA CYS A 174 7.51 0.09 2.73
C CYS A 174 8.91 0.66 2.84
N ASN A 175 9.92 -0.11 2.50
CA ASN A 175 11.25 0.46 2.43
C ASN A 175 11.32 1.42 1.21
N LYS A 176 11.79 2.68 1.37
CA LYS A 176 12.16 3.60 0.26
C LYS A 176 13.26 2.94 -0.57
N VAL A 177 13.98 2.00 0.03
CA VAL A 177 14.75 0.99 -0.65
C VAL A 177 13.81 -0.15 -1.02
N VAL A 178 13.34 -0.16 -2.27
CA VAL A 178 13.42 -1.44 -2.97
C VAL A 178 14.85 -1.91 -2.75
N VAL A 179 15.10 -2.86 -1.85
CA VAL A 179 16.30 -3.69 -1.98
C VAL A 179 15.98 -4.62 -3.14
N CYS A 180 15.86 -4.05 -4.34
CA CYS A 180 16.82 -4.43 -5.34
C CYS A 180 18.13 -3.99 -4.75
N ASP A 181 18.73 -4.92 -4.00
CA ASP A 181 20.16 -4.94 -3.86
C ASP A 181 20.69 -4.66 -5.28
N SER A 182 21.26 -3.48 -5.47
CA SER A 182 21.86 -3.13 -6.75
C SER A 182 23.05 -4.04 -7.07
N ARG A 183 23.41 -4.98 -6.16
CA ARG A 183 24.33 -6.09 -6.43
C ARG A 183 23.64 -7.33 -6.99
N THR A 184 22.31 -7.42 -7.05
CA THR A 184 21.57 -8.59 -7.58
C THR A 184 20.41 -8.26 -8.52
N THR A 185 20.58 -7.31 -9.45
CA THR A 185 19.94 -7.48 -10.77
C THR A 185 20.70 -8.56 -11.56
N ARG A 186 20.53 -9.83 -11.19
CA ARG A 186 21.11 -10.94 -11.99
C ARG A 186 20.50 -11.08 -13.38
N ASN A 187 19.45 -10.32 -13.73
CA ASN A 187 18.77 -10.40 -15.05
C ASN A 187 18.40 -9.05 -15.69
N GLY A 188 19.02 -7.92 -15.31
CA GLY A 188 18.92 -6.67 -16.09
C GLY A 188 17.53 -6.03 -16.25
N ALA A 189 16.55 -6.35 -15.39
CA ALA A 189 15.24 -5.70 -15.41
C ALA A 189 15.32 -4.33 -14.71
N VAL A 190 14.92 -3.27 -15.42
CA VAL A 190 14.92 -1.87 -14.95
C VAL A 190 13.61 -1.58 -14.21
N HIS A 191 13.69 -0.90 -13.05
CA HIS A 191 12.51 -0.35 -12.39
C HIS A 191 11.90 0.78 -13.23
N LYS A 192 10.58 0.77 -13.38
CA LYS A 192 9.83 1.84 -14.04
C LYS A 192 10.09 3.17 -13.31
N GLY A 193 10.82 4.09 -13.96
CA GLY A 193 10.79 5.52 -13.65
C GLY A 193 11.67 6.03 -12.50
N THR A 194 12.61 5.26 -11.94
CA THR A 194 13.45 5.76 -10.84
C THR A 194 14.41 6.87 -11.31
N LYS A 195 14.16 8.12 -10.91
CA LYS A 195 15.16 9.20 -10.98
C LYS A 195 16.06 9.11 -9.76
N SER A 196 17.27 8.57 -9.93
CA SER A 196 18.30 8.58 -8.89
C SER A 196 18.93 9.97 -8.79
N THR A 197 18.49 10.83 -7.87
CA THR A 197 19.27 12.01 -7.48
C THR A 197 20.03 11.71 -6.19
N ILE A 198 21.28 11.29 -6.35
CA ILE A 198 22.28 11.22 -5.28
C ILE A 198 22.53 12.65 -4.82
N HIS A 199 22.05 13.00 -3.62
CA HIS A 199 22.51 14.22 -2.95
C HIS A 199 23.83 13.90 -2.26
N SER A 200 24.93 14.18 -2.96
CA SER A 200 26.26 14.26 -2.37
C SER A 200 26.27 15.44 -1.39
N LYS A 201 26.39 15.16 -0.09
CA LYS A 201 26.63 16.22 0.90
C LYS A 201 28.00 16.86 0.64
N THR A 202 28.02 18.18 0.57
CA THR A 202 29.22 18.97 0.89
C THR A 202 29.06 19.49 2.30
#